data_AF-A0A7Y7TSQ6-F1
#
_entry.id   AF-A0A7Y7TSQ6-F1
#
_cell.length_a   1.000
_cell.length_b   1.000
_cell.length_c   1.000
_cell.angle_alpha   90.00
_cell.angle_beta   90.00
_cell.angle_gamma   90.00
#
_symmetry.space_group_name_H-M   'P 1'
#
loop_
_entity.id
_entity.type
_entity.pdbx_description
1 polymer ?
#
loop_
_entity_poly.entity_id
_entity_poly.type
_entity_poly.pdbx_seq_one_letter_code
_entity_poly.pdbx_strand_id
1 'polypeptide(L)' 'MQTINVQINIDSPTGRRLLKEVQRHPKVAKVEYPLPEEIVGEKTYTLEESFDQCCDILSEHYKCDVRKL' A
#
# COMPACT_ATOMS: atom_id res chain seq x y z
N MET A 1 -13.75 2.28 -20.33
CA MET A 1 -14.25 2.95 -19.11
C MET A 1 -13.48 4.26 -18.97
N GLN A 2 -14.16 5.40 -18.96
CA GLN A 2 -13.50 6.69 -18.73
C GLN A 2 -13.44 6.95 -17.23
N THR A 3 -12.28 7.37 -16.73
CA THR A 3 -12.04 7.65 -15.31
C THR A 3 -11.52 9.08 -15.15
N ILE A 4 -11.87 9.72 -14.03
CA ILE A 4 -11.38 11.04 -13.66
C ILE A 4 -10.76 10.98 -12.25
N ASN A 5 -9.73 11.78 -12.00
CA ASN A 5 -9.09 11.89 -10.68
C ASN A 5 -9.68 13.09 -9.95
N VAL A 6 -10.20 12.86 -8.74
CA VAL A 6 -10.81 13.90 -7.89
C VAL A 6 -10.10 13.92 -6.55
N GLN A 7 -9.70 15.11 -6.10
CA GLN A 7 -9.16 15.31 -4.74
C GLN A 7 -10.29 15.69 -3.78
N ILE A 8 -10.43 14.95 -2.69
CA ILE A 8 -11.43 15.20 -1.65
C ILE A 8 -10.71 15.63 -0.38
N ASN A 9 -11.03 16.81 0.15
CA ASN A 9 -10.56 17.23 1.47
C ASN A 9 -11.30 16.43 2.57
N ILE A 10 -10.60 15.50 3.22
CA ILE A 10 -11.13 14.59 4.25
C ILE A 10 -11.02 15.15 5.69
N ASP A 11 -10.54 16.37 5.88
CA ASP A 11 -10.52 17.03 7.18
C ASP A 11 -11.92 17.49 7.59
N SER A 12 -12.79 17.74 6.61
CA SER A 12 -14.18 18.11 6.82
C SER A 12 -15.09 16.90 7.09
N PRO A 13 -16.16 17.06 7.90
CA PRO A 13 -17.17 16.02 8.08
C PRO A 13 -17.79 15.52 6.77
N THR A 14 -17.99 16.43 5.81
CA THR A 14 -18.53 16.12 4.48
C THR A 14 -17.55 15.26 3.67
N GLY A 15 -16.27 15.63 3.66
CA GLY A 15 -15.23 14.85 3.00
C GLY A 15 -15.12 13.42 3.53
N ARG A 16 -15.17 13.25 4.86
CA ARG A 16 -15.17 11.91 5.48
C ARG A 16 -16.39 11.08 5.08
N ARG A 17 -17.57 11.69 4.94
CA ARG A 17 -18.78 11.00 4.46
C ARG A 17 -18.63 10.54 3.01
N LEU A 18 -18.08 11.40 2.14
CA LEU A 18 -17.82 11.05 0.74
C LEU A 18 -16.81 9.90 0.64
N LEU A 19 -15.70 9.95 1.38
CA LEU A 19 -14.71 8.87 1.41
C LEU A 19 -15.36 7.53 1.83
N LYS A 20 -16.18 7.52 2.88
CA LYS A 20 -16.86 6.30 3.33
C LYS A 20 -17.80 5.72 2.27
N GLU A 21 -18.51 6.57 1.53
CA GLU A 21 -19.40 6.10 0.47
C GLU A 21 -18.62 5.54 -0.72
N VAL A 22 -17.54 6.21 -1.13
CA VAL A 22 -16.64 5.72 -2.18
C VAL A 22 -16.05 4.35 -1.81
N GLN A 23 -15.62 4.17 -0.57
CA GLN A 23 -15.08 2.89 -0.06
C GLN A 23 -16.10 1.75 -0.08
N ARG A 24 -17.41 2.05 -0.02
CA ARG A 24 -18.48 1.02 -0.10
C ARG A 24 -18.70 0.47 -1.50
N HIS A 25 -18.27 1.19 -2.54
CA HIS A 25 -18.51 0.83 -3.94
C HIS A 25 -17.20 0.63 -4.72
N PRO A 26 -16.38 -0.39 -4.36
CA PRO A 26 -15.06 -0.60 -4.96
C PRO A 26 -15.10 -0.94 -6.46
N LYS A 27 -16.27 -1.34 -6.99
CA LYS A 27 -16.48 -1.59 -8.43
C LYS A 27 -16.64 -0.30 -9.25
N VAL A 28 -16.94 0.82 -8.59
CA VAL A 28 -17.28 2.10 -9.24
C VAL A 28 -16.17 3.13 -9.05
N ALA A 29 -15.48 3.11 -7.92
CA ALA A 29 -14.40 4.05 -7.61
C ALA A 29 -13.29 3.39 -6.80
N LYS A 30 -12.05 3.79 -7.06
CA LYS A 30 -10.84 3.35 -6.34
C LYS A 30 -10.33 4.52 -5.52
N VAL A 31 -10.02 4.28 -4.25
CA VAL A 31 -9.34 5.25 -3.39
C VAL A 31 -7.85 5.01 -3.49
N GLU A 32 -7.12 6.02 -3.95
CA GLU A 32 -5.65 6.01 -3.94
C GLU A 32 -5.19 7.09 -2.96
N TYR A 33 -4.43 6.67 -1.95
CA TYR A 33 -3.79 7.59 -1.03
C TYR A 33 -2.44 8.00 -1.61
N PRO A 34 -2.10 9.30 -1.61
CA PRO A 34 -0.76 9.72 -1.98
C PRO A 34 0.25 9.09 -1.04
N LEU A 35 1.40 8.69 -1.57
CA LEU A 35 2.54 8.30 -0.76
C LEU A 35 3.03 9.55 0.02
N PRO A 36 3.48 9.40 1.28
CA PRO A 36 4.13 10.48 2.01
C PRO A 36 5.25 11.10 1.17
N GLU A 37 5.37 12.44 1.18
CA GLU A 37 6.39 13.16 0.40
C GLU A 37 7.81 12.67 0.71
N GLU A 38 8.03 12.22 1.95
CA GLU A 38 9.28 11.68 2.48
C GLU A 38 9.81 10.47 1.71
N ILE A 39 8.93 9.69 1.08
CA ILE A 39 9.29 8.47 0.33
C ILE A 39 9.05 8.62 -1.18
N VAL A 40 8.70 9.82 -1.64
CA VAL A 40 8.51 10.10 -3.08
C VAL A 40 9.86 10.06 -3.79
N GLY A 41 10.03 9.07 -4.68
CA GLY A 41 11.26 8.87 -5.45
C GLY A 41 12.21 7.83 -4.85
N GLU A 42 11.91 7.32 -3.65
CA GLU A 42 12.65 6.19 -3.08
C GLU A 42 12.13 4.86 -3.62
N LYS A 43 13.04 3.88 -3.71
CA LYS A 43 12.66 2.52 -4.05
C LYS A 43 12.00 1.88 -2.83
N THR A 44 10.68 1.82 -2.85
CA THR A 44 9.89 1.14 -1.81
C THR A 44 9.83 -0.35 -2.08
N TYR A 45 9.68 -1.12 -1.01
CA TYR A 45 9.49 -2.56 -1.06
C TYR A 45 8.24 -2.90 -0.27
N THR A 46 7.52 -3.91 -0.72
CA THR A 46 6.43 -4.50 0.04
C THR A 46 6.97 -5.23 1.27
N LEU A 47 6.10 -5.44 2.26
CA LEU A 47 6.44 -6.23 3.44
C LEU A 47 6.85 -7.67 3.04
N GLU A 48 6.20 -8.23 2.03
CA GLU A 48 6.48 -9.57 1.51
C GLU A 48 7.87 -9.64 0.88
N GLU A 49 8.22 -8.69 0.00
CA GLU A 49 9.56 -8.62 -0.61
C GLU A 49 10.67 -8.48 0.44
N SER A 50 10.45 -7.61 1.44
CA SER A 50 11.42 -7.39 2.52
C SER A 50 11.55 -8.61 3.43
N PHE A 51 10.45 -9.32 3.70
CA PHE A 51 10.46 -10.57 4.44
C PHE A 51 11.22 -11.67 3.68
N ASP A 52 10.93 -11.84 2.39
CA ASP A 52 11.58 -12.86 1.57
C ASP A 52 13.08 -12.63 1.46
N GLN A 53 13.50 -11.39 1.22
CA GLN A 53 14.92 -11.06 1.18
C GLN A 53 15.61 -11.32 2.53
N CYS A 54 14.95 -11.01 3.65
CA CYS A 54 15.47 -11.35 4.98
C CYS A 54 15.63 -12.87 5.14
N CYS A 55 14.63 -13.65 4.74
CA CYS A 55 14.68 -15.10 4.81
C CYS A 55 15.79 -15.69 3.93
N ASP A 56 16.06 -15.12 2.76
CA ASP A 56 17.15 -15.56 1.90
C ASP A 56 18.51 -15.31 2.55
N ILE A 57 18.74 -14.12 3.12
CA ILE A 57 19.97 -13.77 3.83
C ILE A 57 20.20 -14.73 5.01
N LEU A 58 19.16 -14.99 5.80
CA LEU A 58 19.25 -15.87 6.96
C LEU A 58 19.47 -17.33 6.52
N SER A 59 18.82 -17.77 5.45
CA SER A 59 19.00 -19.13 4.93
C SER A 59 20.41 -19.34 4.39
N GLU A 60 20.99 -18.33 3.76
CA GLU A 60 22.38 -18.35 3.32
C GLU A 60 23.34 -18.39 4.52
N HIS A 61 23.07 -17.63 5.57
CA HIS A 61 23.90 -17.58 6.77
C HIS A 61 23.89 -18.91 7.54
N TYR A 62 22.70 -19.46 7.79
CA TYR A 62 22.51 -20.68 8.58
C TYR A 62 22.59 -21.97 7.75
N LYS A 63 22.73 -21.87 6.42
CA LYS A 63 22.79 -22.99 5.48
C LYS A 63 21.59 -23.94 5.59
N CYS A 64 20.43 -23.41 5.98
CA CYS A 64 19.17 -24.12 6.06
C CYS A 64 18.04 -23.19 5.63
N ASP A 65 16.94 -23.74 5.12
CA ASP A 65 15.79 -22.93 4.74
C ASP A 65 15.02 -22.50 5.99
N VAL A 66 15.20 -21.24 6.40
CA VAL A 66 14.60 -20.73 7.65
C VAL A 66 13.08 -20.63 7.59
N ARG A 67 12.49 -20.68 6.39
CA ARG A 67 11.03 -20.71 6.21
C ARG A 67 10.44 -22.08 6.53
N LYS A 68 11.28 -23.11 6.68
CA LYS A 68 10.90 -24.51 6.95
C LYS A 68 11.28 -24.97 8.36
N LEU A 69 11.81 -24.08 9.20
CA LEU A 69 12.05 -24.32 10.63
C LEU A 69 10.77 -24.12 11.43
#